data_AF-A0A536G438-F1
#
_entry.id   AF-A0A536G438-F1
#
_cell.length_a   1.000
_cell.length_b   1.000
_cell.length_c   1.000
_cell.angle_alpha   90.00
_cell.angle_beta   90.00
_cell.angle_gamma   90.00
#
_symmetry.space_group_name_H-M   'P 1'
#
loop_
_entity.id
_entity.type
_entity.pdbx_description
1 polymer ?
#
loop_
_entity_poly.entity_id
_entity_poly.type
_entity_poly.pdbx_seq_one_letter_code
_entity_poly.pdbx_strand_id
1 'polypeptide(L)'
;MTVGEGEDPVRPSRPLEGEDLETTRWEDARHWMSIYANLLEFKRGILGRVKRDLSNLLPLAQKAAAADLEIIEAQMRGYEARLDLWYRRLWDLHGLWLDPAGRMVRHKGREAALTKREFQLLQFLLDHPHRYNTAQQILNQAWVEPALFPEEVRNYVRRLRTILRDLEIPVDLVNKPARGYSLVFRAE
;
A
#
# COMPACT_ATOMS: atom_id res chain seq x y z
N MET A 1 -29.13 -20.32 -9.39
CA MET A 1 -28.58 -18.97 -9.69
C MET A 1 -27.55 -18.66 -8.62
N THR A 2 -26.31 -19.04 -8.89
CA THR A 2 -25.17 -18.85 -7.98
C THR A 2 -24.69 -17.42 -8.06
N VAL A 3 -24.64 -16.79 -6.89
CA VAL A 3 -24.15 -15.44 -6.64
C VAL A 3 -22.66 -15.39 -6.99
N GLY A 4 -22.24 -14.30 -7.65
CA GLY A 4 -20.86 -14.09 -8.09
C GLY A 4 -19.86 -14.26 -6.95
N GLU A 5 -18.88 -15.14 -7.18
CA GLU A 5 -17.68 -15.25 -6.38
C GLU A 5 -16.99 -13.88 -6.37
N GLY A 6 -16.77 -13.35 -5.17
CA GLY A 6 -16.01 -12.13 -4.95
C GLY A 6 -14.60 -12.25 -5.53
N GLU A 7 -14.06 -11.11 -5.94
CA GLU A 7 -12.71 -10.92 -6.47
C GLU A 7 -11.68 -11.84 -5.80
N ASP A 8 -10.98 -12.63 -6.62
CA ASP A 8 -9.83 -13.46 -6.22
C ASP A 8 -8.84 -12.58 -5.42
N PRO A 9 -8.45 -12.94 -4.19
CA PRO A 9 -7.47 -12.16 -3.45
C PRO A 9 -6.21 -12.03 -4.31
N VAL A 10 -5.76 -10.80 -4.53
CA VAL A 10 -4.57 -10.52 -5.35
C VAL A 10 -3.41 -11.38 -4.84
N ARG A 11 -3.10 -12.45 -5.56
CA ARG A 11 -2.06 -13.39 -5.13
C ARG A 11 -0.70 -12.72 -5.36
N PRO A 12 0.18 -12.70 -4.35
CA PRO A 12 1.53 -12.19 -4.54
C PRO A 12 2.23 -13.00 -5.64
N SER A 13 3.10 -12.33 -6.40
CA SER A 13 3.91 -13.01 -7.40
C SER A 13 4.75 -14.11 -6.76
N ARG A 14 5.25 -15.03 -7.60
CA ARG A 14 6.33 -15.92 -7.17
C ARG A 14 7.53 -15.09 -6.68
N PRO A 15 8.30 -15.63 -5.71
CA PRO A 15 9.51 -14.96 -5.26
C PRO A 15 10.47 -14.72 -6.43
N LEU A 16 11.22 -13.62 -6.37
CA LEU A 16 12.38 -13.44 -7.25
C LEU A 16 13.54 -14.33 -6.78
N GLU A 17 14.50 -14.60 -7.67
CA GLU A 17 15.66 -15.43 -7.34
C GLU A 17 16.47 -14.80 -6.19
N GLY A 18 16.73 -15.58 -5.14
CA GLY A 18 17.44 -15.12 -3.94
C GLY A 18 16.60 -14.34 -2.94
N GLU A 19 15.30 -14.20 -3.18
CA GLU A 19 14.40 -13.52 -2.24
C GLU A 19 14.13 -14.38 -1.00
N ASP A 20 14.39 -13.82 0.19
CA ASP A 20 14.11 -14.45 1.48
C ASP A 20 13.31 -13.51 2.41
N LEU A 21 12.00 -13.72 2.47
CA LEU A 21 11.09 -12.94 3.34
C LEU A 21 11.32 -13.19 4.84
N GLU A 22 12.01 -14.27 5.21
CA GLU A 22 12.30 -14.61 6.60
C GLU A 22 13.56 -13.92 7.14
N THR A 23 14.23 -13.10 6.34
CA THR A 23 15.40 -12.33 6.77
C THR A 23 15.14 -11.54 8.06
N THR A 24 16.13 -11.53 8.95
CA THR A 24 16.13 -10.73 10.19
C THR A 24 16.79 -9.37 10.00
N ARG A 25 17.35 -9.12 8.81
CA ARG A 25 18.07 -7.88 8.48
C ARG A 25 17.13 -6.92 7.77
N TRP A 26 16.94 -5.74 8.34
CA TRP A 26 16.06 -4.73 7.76
C TRP A 26 16.62 -4.18 6.44
N GLU A 27 17.94 -4.25 6.22
CA GLU A 27 18.59 -3.84 4.97
C GLU A 27 18.14 -4.70 3.79
N ASP A 28 17.98 -6.00 4.01
CA ASP A 28 17.49 -6.94 2.98
C ASP A 28 16.06 -6.59 2.57
N ALA A 29 15.21 -6.24 3.55
CA ALA A 29 13.86 -5.76 3.27
C ALA A 29 13.86 -4.46 2.46
N ARG A 30 14.67 -3.45 2.83
CA ARG A 30 14.81 -2.22 2.01
C ARG A 30 15.33 -2.50 0.61
N HIS A 31 16.25 -3.45 0.47
CA HIS A 31 16.80 -3.86 -0.82
C HIS A 31 15.71 -4.44 -1.74
N TRP A 32 14.98 -5.45 -1.26
CA TRP A 32 13.90 -6.08 -2.04
C TRP A 32 12.74 -5.13 -2.34
N MET A 33 12.38 -4.26 -1.39
CA MET A 33 11.41 -3.18 -1.64
C MET A 33 11.83 -2.29 -2.81
N SER A 34 13.12 -1.94 -2.88
CA SER A 34 13.67 -1.12 -3.96
C SER A 34 13.61 -1.87 -5.31
N ILE A 35 13.91 -3.16 -5.33
CA ILE A 35 13.79 -4.01 -6.54
C ILE A 35 12.36 -4.02 -7.06
N TYR A 36 11.38 -4.34 -6.20
CA TYR A 36 9.97 -4.39 -6.61
C TYR A 36 9.44 -3.01 -7.03
N ALA A 37 9.80 -1.95 -6.30
CA ALA A 37 9.40 -0.58 -6.66
C ALA A 37 9.93 -0.18 -8.04
N ASN A 38 11.21 -0.45 -8.32
CA ASN A 38 11.83 -0.17 -9.62
C ASN A 38 11.18 -0.99 -10.75
N LEU A 39 10.90 -2.27 -10.51
CA LEU A 39 10.25 -3.15 -11.49
C LEU A 39 8.82 -2.66 -11.82
N LEU A 40 8.08 -2.22 -10.80
CA LEU A 40 6.75 -1.65 -10.96
C LEU A 40 6.79 -0.32 -11.73
N GLU A 41 7.73 0.56 -11.41
CA GLU A 41 7.92 1.81 -12.14
C GLU A 41 8.23 1.56 -13.62
N PHE A 42 9.18 0.67 -13.91
CA PHE A 42 9.53 0.26 -15.26
C PHE A 42 8.30 -0.26 -16.03
N LYS A 43 7.53 -1.17 -15.43
CA LYS A 43 6.32 -1.74 -16.07
C LYS A 43 5.23 -0.70 -16.28
N ARG A 44 5.01 0.22 -15.34
CA ARG A 44 4.07 1.35 -15.51
C ARG A 44 4.48 2.24 -16.70
N GLY A 45 5.78 2.49 -16.87
CA GLY A 45 6.31 3.25 -18.00
C GLY A 45 6.01 2.58 -19.35
N ILE A 46 6.27 1.28 -19.46
CA ILE A 46 5.95 0.49 -20.67
C ILE A 46 4.45 0.49 -20.93
N LEU A 47 3.64 0.16 -19.93
CA LEU A 47 2.20 0.09 -20.06
C LEU A 47 1.60 1.43 -20.50
N GLY A 48 2.09 2.54 -19.93
CA GLY A 48 1.67 3.88 -20.33
C GLY A 48 2.00 4.20 -21.78
N ARG A 49 3.14 3.73 -22.30
CA ARG A 49 3.48 3.87 -23.72
C ARG A 49 2.60 3.00 -24.62
N VAL A 50 2.46 1.71 -24.29
CA VAL A 50 1.64 0.78 -25.07
C VAL A 50 0.19 1.26 -25.14
N LYS A 51 -0.39 1.74 -24.03
CA LYS A 51 -1.76 2.29 -24.00
C LYS A 51 -1.95 3.49 -24.93
N ARG A 52 -0.95 4.36 -25.05
CA ARG A 52 -0.99 5.50 -25.99
C ARG A 52 -0.87 5.06 -27.44
N ASP A 53 -0.04 4.08 -27.73
CA ASP A 53 0.13 3.59 -29.10
C ASP A 53 -1.12 2.80 -29.55
N LEU A 54 -1.77 2.09 -28.62
CA LEU A 54 -2.99 1.31 -28.87
C LEU A 54 -4.17 2.18 -29.32
N SER A 55 -4.30 3.42 -28.83
CA SER A 55 -5.37 4.32 -29.28
C SER A 55 -5.30 4.69 -30.76
N ASN A 56 -4.16 4.45 -31.42
CA ASN A 56 -3.97 4.72 -32.85
C ASN A 56 -4.21 3.48 -33.74
N LEU A 57 -4.43 2.30 -33.15
CA LEU A 57 -4.62 1.05 -33.89
C LEU A 57 -6.07 0.87 -34.36
N LEU A 58 -6.26 0.01 -35.37
CA LEU A 58 -7.58 -0.44 -35.78
C LEU A 58 -8.27 -1.24 -34.65
N PRO A 59 -9.61 -1.20 -34.51
CA PRO A 59 -10.33 -1.82 -33.39
C PRO A 59 -10.03 -3.30 -33.15
N LEU A 60 -9.82 -4.08 -34.21
CA LEU A 60 -9.49 -5.51 -34.07
C LEU A 60 -8.13 -5.73 -33.42
N ALA A 61 -7.13 -4.91 -33.77
CA ALA A 61 -5.80 -4.95 -33.17
C ALA A 61 -5.82 -4.44 -31.72
N GLN A 62 -6.66 -3.44 -31.40
CA GLN A 62 -6.87 -2.98 -30.02
C GLN A 62 -7.39 -4.12 -29.13
N LYS A 63 -8.37 -4.89 -29.61
CA LYS A 63 -8.93 -6.02 -28.87
C LYS A 63 -7.90 -7.12 -28.61
N ALA A 64 -7.07 -7.44 -29.60
CA ALA A 64 -6.00 -8.42 -29.43
C ALA A 64 -4.99 -7.96 -28.37
N ALA A 65 -4.51 -6.72 -28.47
CA ALA A 65 -3.54 -6.17 -27.52
C ALA A 65 -4.12 -5.94 -26.12
N ALA A 66 -5.43 -5.74 -25.96
CA ALA A 66 -6.06 -5.62 -24.65
C ALA A 66 -5.84 -6.86 -23.76
N ALA A 67 -5.87 -8.06 -24.35
CA ALA A 67 -5.59 -9.30 -23.62
C ALA A 67 -4.14 -9.35 -23.09
N ASP A 68 -3.17 -8.86 -23.85
CA ASP A 68 -1.77 -8.77 -23.40
C ASP A 68 -1.62 -7.77 -22.24
N LEU A 69 -2.35 -6.65 -22.30
CA LEU A 69 -2.34 -5.65 -21.23
C LEU A 69 -2.92 -6.21 -19.93
N GLU A 70 -4.00 -6.99 -20.00
CA GLU A 70 -4.60 -7.63 -18.82
C GLU A 70 -3.59 -8.56 -18.11
N ILE A 71 -2.79 -9.31 -18.88
CA ILE A 71 -1.74 -10.18 -18.31
C ILE A 71 -0.66 -9.35 -17.61
N ILE A 72 -0.20 -8.27 -18.24
CA ILE A 72 0.83 -7.38 -17.64
C ILE A 72 0.28 -6.74 -16.36
N GLU A 73 -0.96 -6.25 -16.38
CA GLU A 73 -1.60 -5.66 -15.21
C GLU A 73 -1.80 -6.67 -14.09
N ALA A 74 -2.17 -7.91 -14.40
CA ALA A 74 -2.25 -9.00 -13.42
C ALA A 74 -0.90 -9.30 -12.78
N GLN A 75 0.17 -9.34 -13.59
CA GLN A 75 1.53 -9.53 -13.07
C GLN A 75 1.95 -8.37 -12.16
N MET A 76 1.61 -7.13 -12.53
CA MET A 76 1.89 -5.96 -11.71
C MET A 76 1.16 -5.99 -10.37
N ARG A 77 -0.11 -6.42 -10.34
CA ARG A 77 -0.85 -6.63 -9.08
C ARG A 77 -0.12 -7.64 -8.18
N GLY A 78 0.44 -8.71 -8.75
CA GLY A 78 1.25 -9.68 -8.02
C GLY A 78 2.52 -9.08 -7.40
N TYR A 79 3.22 -8.20 -8.12
CA TYR A 79 4.39 -7.50 -7.59
C TYR A 79 4.04 -6.46 -6.53
N GLU A 80 2.91 -5.77 -6.68
CA GLU A 80 2.40 -4.85 -5.65
C GLU A 80 2.09 -5.61 -4.35
N ALA A 81 1.38 -6.73 -4.43
CA ALA A 81 1.10 -7.56 -3.26
C ALA A 81 2.38 -8.13 -2.62
N ARG A 82 3.40 -8.44 -3.42
CA ARG A 82 4.72 -8.87 -2.91
C ARG A 82 5.47 -7.74 -2.21
N LEU A 83 5.41 -6.53 -2.77
CA LEU A 83 5.96 -5.33 -2.13
C LEU A 83 5.27 -5.03 -0.79
N ASP A 84 3.94 -5.24 -0.69
CA ASP A 84 3.20 -5.11 0.56
C ASP A 84 3.72 -6.08 1.64
N LEU A 85 4.08 -7.32 1.28
CA LEU A 85 4.70 -8.27 2.22
C LEU A 85 6.04 -7.75 2.77
N TRP A 86 6.88 -7.18 1.91
CA TRP A 86 8.16 -6.63 2.31
C TRP A 86 8.03 -5.40 3.23
N TYR A 87 7.02 -4.56 3.01
CA TYR A 87 6.71 -3.46 3.92
C TYR A 87 6.29 -3.99 5.30
N ARG A 88 5.40 -5.00 5.37
CA ARG A 88 5.03 -5.64 6.63
C ARG A 88 6.24 -6.21 7.35
N ARG A 89 7.09 -6.93 6.62
CA ARG A 89 8.33 -7.47 7.19
C ARG A 89 9.22 -6.36 7.76
N LEU A 90 9.38 -5.26 7.03
CA LEU A 90 10.16 -4.13 7.50
C LEU A 90 9.54 -3.49 8.77
N TRP A 91 8.21 -3.38 8.85
CA TRP A 91 7.52 -2.92 10.07
C TRP A 91 7.82 -3.81 11.28
N ASP A 92 7.74 -5.12 11.10
CA ASP A 92 8.06 -6.10 12.15
C ASP A 92 9.52 -5.99 12.59
N LEU A 93 10.46 -5.86 11.65
CA LEU A 93 11.89 -5.71 11.92
C LEU A 93 12.22 -4.38 12.62
N HIS A 94 11.45 -3.32 12.38
CA HIS A 94 11.55 -2.06 13.13
C HIS A 94 10.79 -2.09 14.47
N GLY A 95 10.14 -3.20 14.81
CA GLY A 95 9.44 -3.40 16.08
C GLY A 95 8.12 -2.63 16.18
N LEU A 96 7.48 -2.34 15.04
CA LEU A 96 6.12 -1.78 14.99
C LEU A 96 5.09 -2.90 15.14
N TRP A 97 4.18 -2.76 16.09
CA TRP A 97 3.15 -3.75 16.36
C TRP A 97 1.79 -3.08 16.58
N LEU A 98 0.72 -3.74 16.13
CA LEU A 98 -0.67 -3.30 16.27
C LEU A 98 -1.48 -4.37 17.01
N ASP A 99 -2.29 -3.92 17.96
CA ASP A 99 -3.33 -4.72 18.62
C ASP A 99 -4.71 -4.34 18.08
N PRO A 100 -5.35 -5.17 17.23
CA PRO A 100 -6.71 -4.92 16.78
C PRO A 100 -7.75 -4.97 17.90
N ALA A 101 -7.55 -5.81 18.93
CA ALA A 101 -8.51 -5.99 20.01
C ALA A 101 -8.43 -4.82 21.00
N GLY A 102 -7.22 -4.48 21.44
CA GLY A 102 -6.97 -3.36 22.35
C GLY A 102 -6.97 -1.98 21.67
N ARG A 103 -6.89 -1.93 20.33
CA ARG A 103 -6.60 -0.71 19.54
C ARG A 103 -5.34 -0.01 20.07
N MET A 104 -4.27 -0.79 20.20
CA MET A 104 -2.98 -0.32 20.70
C MET A 104 -1.98 -0.32 19.54
N VAL A 105 -1.11 0.67 19.51
CA VAL A 105 0.11 0.63 18.68
C VAL A 105 1.32 0.63 19.60
N ARG A 106 2.32 -0.19 19.27
CA ARG A 106 3.58 -0.28 20.00
C ARG A 106 4.75 -0.14 19.05
N HIS A 107 5.78 0.60 19.47
CA HIS A 107 7.04 0.71 18.74
C HIS A 107 8.21 0.86 19.71
N LYS A 108 9.21 -0.01 19.60
CA LYS A 108 10.45 -0.01 20.44
C LYS A 108 10.20 0.21 21.93
N GLY A 109 9.20 -0.47 22.50
CA GLY A 109 8.85 -0.41 23.92
C GLY A 109 7.95 0.77 24.34
N ARG A 110 7.58 1.67 23.42
CA ARG A 110 6.56 2.71 23.64
C ARG A 110 5.23 2.24 23.10
N GLU A 111 4.13 2.62 23.75
CA GLU A 111 2.78 2.27 23.30
C GLU A 111 1.79 3.42 23.48
N ALA A 112 0.78 3.45 22.61
CA ALA A 112 -0.32 4.42 22.69
C ALA A 112 -1.65 3.77 22.32
N ALA A 113 -2.66 4.02 23.15
CA ALA A 113 -4.03 3.61 22.85
C ALA A 113 -4.60 4.52 21.76
N LEU A 114 -5.25 3.91 20.78
CA LEU A 114 -5.86 4.57 19.64
C LEU A 114 -7.38 4.53 19.76
N THR A 115 -8.03 5.60 19.30
CA THR A 115 -9.46 5.51 19.00
C THR A 115 -9.73 4.54 17.85
N LYS A 116 -10.97 4.05 17.72
CA LYS A 116 -11.38 3.17 16.60
C LYS A 116 -10.94 3.73 15.24
N ARG A 117 -11.14 5.03 15.01
CA ARG A 117 -10.85 5.68 13.73
C ARG A 117 -9.35 5.87 13.48
N GLU A 118 -8.59 6.24 14.51
CA GLU A 118 -7.13 6.34 14.41
C GLU A 118 -6.50 4.98 14.12
N PHE A 119 -6.96 3.92 14.81
CA PHE A 119 -6.51 2.56 14.57
C PHE A 119 -6.85 2.12 13.13
N GLN A 120 -8.09 2.30 12.70
CA GLN A 120 -8.52 1.97 11.33
C GLN A 120 -7.70 2.72 10.27
N LEU A 121 -7.42 4.02 10.48
CA LEU A 121 -6.60 4.81 9.56
C LEU A 121 -5.15 4.30 9.50
N LEU A 122 -4.55 4.07 10.67
CA LEU A 122 -3.17 3.57 10.75
C LEU A 122 -3.04 2.20 10.10
N GLN A 123 -3.94 1.26 10.45
CA GLN A 123 -3.95 -0.07 9.86
C GLN A 123 -4.13 0.01 8.34
N PHE A 124 -5.09 0.81 7.85
CA PHE A 124 -5.31 0.99 6.42
C PHE A 124 -4.06 1.51 5.70
N LEU A 125 -3.35 2.49 6.26
CA LEU A 125 -2.14 3.04 5.65
C LEU A 125 -0.96 2.05 5.68
N LEU A 126 -0.88 1.20 6.70
CA LEU A 126 0.14 0.15 6.81
C LEU A 126 -0.15 -1.05 5.90
N ASP A 127 -1.42 -1.32 5.62
CA ASP A 127 -1.87 -2.35 4.66
C ASP A 127 -1.73 -1.89 3.20
N HIS A 128 -1.67 -0.58 2.96
CA HIS A 128 -1.46 0.03 1.65
C HIS A 128 -0.21 0.92 1.64
N PRO A 129 0.97 0.37 1.98
CA PRO A 129 2.21 1.12 1.97
C PRO A 129 2.51 1.59 0.54
N HIS A 130 3.40 2.57 0.34
CA HIS A 130 3.83 3.12 -0.96
C HIS A 130 2.73 3.64 -1.93
N ARG A 131 1.46 3.49 -1.58
CA ARG A 131 0.30 3.97 -2.32
C ARG A 131 -0.15 5.28 -1.71
N TYR A 132 -0.52 6.21 -2.57
CA TYR A 132 -1.16 7.45 -2.14
C TYR A 132 -2.67 7.23 -2.18
N ASN A 133 -3.31 7.41 -1.04
CA ASN A 133 -4.74 7.21 -0.85
C ASN A 133 -5.42 8.56 -0.61
N THR A 134 -6.37 8.92 -1.46
CA THR A 134 -7.17 10.12 -1.31
C THR A 134 -8.03 10.06 -0.04
N ALA A 135 -8.49 11.21 0.46
CA ALA A 135 -9.39 11.25 1.60
C ALA A 135 -10.66 10.41 1.36
N GLN A 136 -11.19 10.43 0.14
CA GLN A 136 -12.36 9.65 -0.25
C GLN A 136 -12.08 8.12 -0.27
N GLN A 137 -10.90 7.70 -0.72
CA GLN A 137 -10.50 6.29 -0.66
C GLN A 137 -10.34 5.83 0.79
N ILE A 138 -9.69 6.63 1.64
CA ILE A 138 -9.55 6.34 3.07
C ILE A 138 -10.94 6.23 3.72
N LEU A 139 -11.84 7.17 3.44
CA LEU A 139 -13.22 7.11 3.92
C LEU A 139 -13.86 5.78 3.54
N ASN A 140 -13.90 5.47 2.24
CA ASN A 140 -14.64 4.32 1.73
C ASN A 140 -14.05 2.97 2.17
N GLN A 141 -12.72 2.88 2.30
CA GLN A 141 -12.02 1.61 2.51
C GLN A 141 -11.62 1.39 3.97
N ALA A 142 -11.22 2.44 4.70
CA ALA A 142 -10.87 2.32 6.12
C ALA A 142 -12.11 2.41 7.01
N TRP A 143 -13.11 3.21 6.60
CA TRP A 143 -14.28 3.53 7.42
C TRP A 143 -15.58 3.23 6.66
N VAL A 144 -16.01 1.97 6.69
CA VAL A 144 -17.22 1.44 6.00
C VAL A 144 -18.56 2.01 6.56
N GLU A 145 -18.57 3.17 7.19
CA GLU A 145 -19.76 3.80 7.78
C GLU A 145 -20.12 5.14 7.06
N PRO A 146 -21.39 5.35 6.66
CA PRO A 146 -21.78 6.39 5.69
C PRO A 146 -21.96 7.82 6.26
N ALA A 147 -21.15 8.28 7.21
CA ALA A 147 -21.41 9.58 7.87
C ALA A 147 -20.20 10.51 8.02
N LEU A 148 -19.04 10.15 7.46
CA LEU A 148 -17.83 10.94 7.65
C LEU A 148 -17.53 11.84 6.46
N PHE A 149 -17.09 13.07 6.75
CA PHE A 149 -16.67 14.05 5.75
C PHE A 149 -15.15 13.97 5.49
N PRO A 150 -14.66 14.31 4.28
CA PRO A 150 -13.22 14.36 3.98
C PRO A 150 -12.39 15.22 4.95
N GLU A 151 -13.02 16.22 5.57
CA GLU A 151 -12.47 17.06 6.63
C GLU A 151 -12.04 16.24 7.85
N GLU A 152 -12.79 15.19 8.20
CA GLU A 152 -12.49 14.36 9.35
C GLU A 152 -11.24 13.52 9.10
N VAL A 153 -11.02 13.05 7.87
CA VAL A 153 -9.76 12.40 7.49
C VAL A 153 -8.57 13.29 7.83
N ARG A 154 -8.65 14.59 7.51
CA ARG A 154 -7.56 15.54 7.81
C ARG A 154 -7.29 15.66 9.31
N ASN A 155 -8.34 15.66 10.13
CA ASN A 155 -8.22 15.70 11.58
C ASN A 155 -7.54 14.43 12.12
N TYR A 156 -7.97 13.24 11.67
CA TYR A 156 -7.35 11.98 12.07
C TYR A 156 -5.91 11.84 11.55
N VAL A 157 -5.61 12.31 10.34
CA VAL A 157 -4.22 12.41 9.82
C VAL A 157 -3.36 13.28 10.72
N ARG A 158 -3.87 14.43 11.18
CA ARG A 158 -3.13 15.31 12.10
C ARG A 158 -2.85 14.62 13.43
N ARG A 159 -3.85 13.96 14.02
CA ARG A 159 -3.68 13.21 15.29
C ARG A 159 -2.70 12.06 15.12
N LEU A 160 -2.83 11.31 14.02
CA LEU A 160 -1.95 10.19 13.73
C LEU A 160 -0.50 10.64 13.55
N ARG A 161 -0.24 11.79 12.93
CA ARG A 161 1.12 12.37 12.86
C ARG A 161 1.72 12.65 14.24
N THR A 162 0.92 13.11 15.20
CA THR A 162 1.39 13.30 16.58
C THR A 162 1.75 11.97 17.21
N ILE A 163 0.87 10.96 17.10
CA ILE A 163 1.12 9.62 17.63
C ILE A 163 2.39 8.99 17.03
N LEU A 164 2.55 9.04 15.71
CA LEU A 164 3.72 8.50 15.02
C LEU A 164 5.03 9.15 15.52
N ARG A 165 5.00 10.46 15.78
CA ARG A 165 6.13 11.21 16.33
C ARG A 165 6.42 10.82 17.77
N ASP A 166 5.41 10.78 18.63
CA ASP A 166 5.56 10.51 20.07
C ASP A 166 6.07 9.08 20.33
N LEU A 167 5.65 8.13 19.49
CA LEU A 167 6.13 6.75 19.49
C LEU A 167 7.45 6.55 18.74
N GLU A 168 8.02 7.62 18.19
CA GLU A 168 9.28 7.60 17.41
C GLU A 168 9.27 6.61 16.24
N ILE A 169 8.10 6.33 15.66
CA ILE A 169 7.97 5.42 14.52
C ILE A 169 8.71 6.07 13.33
N PRO A 170 9.63 5.37 12.63
CA PRO A 170 10.51 5.94 11.61
C PRO A 170 9.80 6.22 10.27
N VAL A 171 8.58 6.77 10.33
CA VAL A 171 7.75 7.08 9.17
C VAL A 171 7.17 8.48 9.24
N ASP A 172 6.96 9.06 8.08
CA ASP A 172 6.22 10.29 7.88
C ASP A 172 4.92 10.00 7.14
N LEU A 173 3.81 10.49 7.68
CA LEU A 173 2.53 10.52 6.98
C LEU A 173 2.48 11.74 6.06
N VAL A 174 2.91 11.55 4.81
CA VAL A 174 3.01 12.61 3.80
C VAL A 174 1.67 12.85 3.10
N ASN A 175 1.48 14.08 2.61
CA ASN A 175 0.36 14.43 1.72
C ASN A 175 0.93 14.95 0.40
N LYS A 176 0.45 14.43 -0.72
CA LYS A 176 0.79 14.91 -2.06
C LYS A 176 -0.47 15.41 -2.77
N PRO A 177 -0.50 16.67 -3.25
CA PRO A 177 -1.65 17.22 -3.96
C PRO A 177 -2.12 16.30 -5.09
N ALA A 178 -3.43 16.17 -5.24
CA ALA A 178 -4.12 15.26 -6.18
C ALA A 178 -3.86 13.75 -6.01
N ARG A 179 -2.93 13.33 -5.15
CA ARG A 179 -2.63 11.91 -4.89
C ARG A 179 -3.14 11.44 -3.53
N GLY A 180 -3.11 12.30 -2.50
CA GLY A 180 -3.60 11.98 -1.16
C GLY A 180 -2.48 11.68 -0.17
N TYR A 181 -2.72 10.74 0.74
CA TYR A 181 -1.87 10.43 1.89
C TYR A 181 -1.12 9.11 1.74
N SER A 182 0.10 9.04 2.24
CA SER A 182 0.91 7.81 2.25
C SER A 182 1.86 7.80 3.45
N LEU A 183 2.24 6.62 3.92
CA LEU A 183 3.34 6.45 4.87
C LEU A 183 4.64 6.25 4.09
N VAL A 184 5.64 7.06 4.42
CA VAL A 184 6.98 6.99 3.83
C VAL A 184 7.99 6.84 4.97
N PHE A 185 8.92 5.90 4.85
CA PHE A 185 10.01 5.79 5.81
C PHE A 185 10.86 7.05 5.78
N ARG A 186 11.25 7.53 6.98
CA ARG A 186 12.27 8.56 7.10
C ARG A 186 13.58 8.01 6.57
N ALA A 187 14.23 8.76 5.68
CA ALA A 187 15.63 8.51 5.37
C ALA A 187 16.43 8.79 6.66
N GLU A 188 17.25 7.82 7.06
CA GLU A 188 18.22 8.02 8.14
C GLU A 188 19.34 8.97 7.70
#